data_AF-A0AAV1LDE1-F1
#
_entry.id   AF-A0AAV1LDE1-F1
#
_cell.length_a   1.000
_cell.length_b   1.000
_cell.length_c   1.000
_cell.angle_alpha   90.00
_cell.angle_beta   90.00
_cell.angle_gamma   90.00
#
_symmetry.space_group_name_H-M   'P 1'
#
loop_
_entity.id
_entity.type
_entity.pdbx_description
1 polymer ?
#
loop_
_entity_poly.entity_id
_entity_poly.type
_entity_poly.pdbx_seq_one_letter_code
_entity_poly.pdbx_strand_id
1 'polypeptide(L)'
;MNVWKLAQSPNYDRNVNKFYPYSELPYAGEYNLLKIPISLQNLIEHIDYWGEGRAVTQFGTTGFTDCYNINEKYKLVSKGSDVDRKIPNRIPVYSMTECDTSNYIKDRSVKLVTVSNGPISKSCAKDIARIVNYDIGKIVTFGYDKDSEDIKNLEDVLKYTEFIYCASHTVPSILSELTAFETRRAYINIKDLQQELYRNIADANYDNALMICRDMKINDNSSAIFNVVSKMMQEGFRNIVPYAYQLWHNNEQEIVKKYFPAQFALILNGDKVKIINKKHNLALKLDKDLNSNNTRKALGGIDDNLNNWKFTALWEDNKLSFKIDTGDGKLSLCISDNKTSGKRHLYAVTYSNNLQCKWSLVPVMSKNNFVLYIVDKQFNQGMKLDAETIKNEERLVVSDDSPVCDQEVYGWDIVPFIKE
;
A
#
# COMPACT_ATOMS: atom_id res chain seq x y z
N MET A 1 9.19 22.03 50.66
CA MET A 1 10.37 22.15 49.77
C MET A 1 10.17 21.15 48.64
N ASN A 2 10.31 21.54 47.37
CA ASN A 2 10.00 20.67 46.24
C ASN A 2 11.14 19.65 46.04
N VAL A 3 10.88 18.36 46.28
CA VAL A 3 11.86 17.24 46.20
C VAL A 3 12.62 17.26 44.87
N TRP A 4 11.94 17.62 43.79
CA TRP A 4 12.54 17.71 42.47
C TRP A 4 13.73 18.69 42.40
N LYS A 5 13.68 19.81 43.13
CA LYS A 5 14.78 20.80 43.12
C LYS A 5 16.07 20.25 43.75
N LEU A 6 15.93 19.27 44.65
CA LEU A 6 17.03 18.63 45.37
C LEU A 6 17.50 17.31 44.72
N ALA A 7 16.74 16.81 43.75
CA ALA A 7 17.08 15.59 43.03
C ALA A 7 18.38 15.74 42.22
N GLN A 8 19.09 14.62 42.07
CA GLN A 8 20.30 14.56 41.25
C GLN A 8 19.96 14.85 39.77
N SER A 9 20.95 15.40 39.07
CA SER A 9 20.87 15.63 37.62
C SER A 9 20.62 14.33 36.85
N PRO A 10 20.08 14.43 35.61
CA PRO A 10 19.86 13.26 34.78
C PRO A 10 21.15 12.48 34.53
N ASN A 11 21.01 11.17 34.36
CA ASN A 11 22.13 10.28 34.05
C ASN A 11 22.49 10.35 32.56
N TYR A 12 23.39 11.27 32.19
CA TYR A 12 23.89 11.40 30.81
C TYR A 12 25.04 10.46 30.46
N ASP A 13 25.50 9.62 31.39
CA ASP A 13 26.40 8.49 31.05
C ASP A 13 25.63 7.38 30.31
N ARG A 14 24.30 7.35 30.48
CA ARG A 14 23.41 6.36 29.85
C ARG A 14 22.46 6.97 28.81
N ASN A 15 22.16 8.26 28.92
CA ASN A 15 21.26 8.97 28.01
C ASN A 15 22.06 9.98 27.19
N VAL A 16 21.70 10.13 25.92
CA VAL A 16 22.31 11.16 25.06
C VAL A 16 21.83 12.53 25.53
N ASN A 17 22.76 13.42 25.86
CA ASN A 17 22.44 14.79 26.24
C ASN A 17 22.01 15.59 24.99
N LYS A 18 20.71 15.87 24.87
CA LYS A 18 20.16 16.61 23.73
C LYS A 18 20.36 18.10 23.93
N PHE A 19 20.38 18.86 22.84
CA PHE A 19 20.45 20.32 22.91
C PHE A 19 19.15 20.94 23.46
N TYR A 20 19.28 22.01 24.25
CA TYR A 20 18.16 22.72 24.88
C TYR A 20 17.20 21.83 25.71
N PRO A 21 17.69 20.93 26.59
CA PRO A 21 16.83 20.15 27.45
C PRO A 21 16.37 21.00 28.64
N TYR A 22 15.12 20.83 29.08
CA TYR A 22 14.55 21.55 30.23
C TYR A 22 14.49 20.66 31.49
N SER A 23 15.40 19.68 31.58
CA SER A 23 15.52 18.74 32.70
C SER A 23 15.89 19.40 34.02
N GLU A 24 16.61 20.52 33.97
CA GLU A 24 17.08 21.26 35.14
C GLU A 24 16.25 22.52 35.40
N LEU A 25 15.28 22.82 34.52
CA LEU A 25 14.45 24.01 34.57
C LEU A 25 13.03 23.63 35.03
N PRO A 26 12.43 24.40 35.97
CA PRO A 26 11.02 24.23 36.30
C PRO A 26 10.13 24.60 35.11
N TYR A 27 8.87 24.14 35.10
CA TYR A 27 7.87 24.64 34.15
C TYR A 27 7.71 26.14 34.32
N ALA A 28 7.94 26.89 33.25
CA ALA A 28 7.92 28.33 33.33
C ALA A 28 7.34 28.94 32.06
N GLY A 29 6.16 29.54 32.22
CA GLY A 29 5.75 30.71 31.43
C GLY A 29 6.51 31.98 31.82
N GLU A 30 7.67 31.86 32.50
CA GLU A 30 8.51 32.96 32.99
C GLU A 30 9.82 33.13 32.21
N TYR A 31 10.14 32.23 31.26
CA TYR A 31 11.32 32.34 30.39
C TYR A 31 10.90 32.26 28.92
N ASN A 32 11.37 33.19 28.09
CA ASN A 32 11.25 33.10 26.63
C ASN A 32 12.22 32.03 26.12
N LEU A 33 11.77 30.78 26.12
CA LEU A 33 12.56 29.65 25.65
C LEU A 33 12.48 29.55 24.13
N LEU A 34 13.63 29.29 23.49
CA LEU A 34 13.67 29.03 22.06
C LEU A 34 13.01 27.68 21.78
N LYS A 35 11.94 27.68 20.98
CA LYS A 35 11.27 26.44 20.58
C LYS A 35 12.21 25.56 19.76
N ILE A 36 12.31 24.30 20.12
CA ILE A 36 13.03 23.29 19.34
C ILE A 36 12.14 22.76 18.20
N PRO A 37 12.74 22.38 17.05
CA PRO A 37 14.14 22.60 16.69
C PRO A 37 14.40 24.08 16.34
N ILE A 38 15.60 24.59 16.60
CA ILE A 38 15.93 26.01 16.36
C ILE A 38 15.85 26.36 14.87
N SER A 39 16.47 25.54 14.01
CA SER A 39 16.36 25.67 12.56
C SER A 39 15.01 25.13 12.08
N LEU A 40 14.38 25.85 11.15
CA LEU A 40 13.16 25.38 10.47
C LEU A 40 13.42 24.22 9.50
N GLN A 41 14.68 23.99 9.13
CA GLN A 41 15.07 22.88 8.25
C GLN A 41 15.38 21.58 9.02
N ASN A 42 15.47 21.66 10.35
CA ASN A 42 15.74 20.52 11.21
C ASN A 42 14.42 19.94 11.73
N LEU A 43 14.46 18.64 12.03
CA LEU A 43 13.37 17.94 12.69
C LEU A 43 13.90 17.27 13.96
N ILE A 44 13.02 17.11 14.95
CA ILE A 44 13.29 16.33 16.15
C ILE A 44 13.07 14.86 15.78
N GLU A 45 14.10 14.04 15.98
CA GLU A 45 14.03 12.62 15.62
C GLU A 45 13.00 11.86 16.47
N HIS A 46 12.98 12.09 17.79
CA HIS A 46 12.15 11.29 18.70
C HIS A 46 11.73 12.07 19.95
N ILE A 47 10.43 12.04 20.24
CA ILE A 47 9.83 12.46 21.49
C ILE A 47 9.04 11.30 22.12
N ASP A 48 9.25 11.07 23.41
CA ASP A 48 8.53 10.07 24.20
C ASP A 48 7.62 10.76 25.23
N TYR A 49 6.30 10.66 25.04
CA TYR A 49 5.33 11.17 26.00
C TYR A 49 5.25 10.27 27.21
N TRP A 50 5.29 10.91 28.37
CA TRP A 50 5.37 10.29 29.69
C TRP A 50 6.62 9.44 29.89
N GLY A 51 7.63 9.67 29.04
CA GLY A 51 8.94 9.04 29.14
C GLY A 51 9.72 9.52 30.36
N GLU A 52 10.60 8.66 30.83
CA GLU A 52 11.50 8.93 31.97
C GLU A 52 12.97 8.61 31.61
N GLY A 53 13.27 8.41 30.33
CA GLY A 53 14.51 7.77 29.86
C GLY A 53 14.42 6.25 29.87
N ARG A 54 15.49 5.58 29.41
CA ARG A 54 15.52 4.11 29.36
C ARG A 54 15.65 3.49 30.75
N ALA A 55 14.74 2.59 31.09
CA ALA A 55 14.79 1.77 32.30
C ALA A 55 14.68 0.29 31.95
N VAL A 56 15.53 -0.53 32.58
CA VAL A 56 15.47 -2.00 32.51
C VAL A 56 15.05 -2.51 33.87
N THR A 57 13.96 -3.26 33.90
CA THR A 57 13.37 -3.83 35.12
C THR A 57 13.09 -5.32 34.93
N GLN A 58 12.68 -6.00 36.00
CA GLN A 58 12.21 -7.39 35.92
C GLN A 58 10.99 -7.58 35.01
N PHE A 59 10.24 -6.50 34.77
CA PHE A 59 9.06 -6.51 33.89
C PHE A 59 9.40 -6.17 32.44
N GLY A 60 10.68 -6.01 32.11
CA GLY A 60 11.15 -5.64 30.78
C GLY A 60 11.72 -4.23 30.70
N THR A 61 11.93 -3.78 29.47
CA THR A 61 12.55 -2.49 29.13
C THR A 61 11.49 -1.46 28.75
N THR A 62 11.62 -0.25 29.30
CA THR A 62 10.79 0.93 28.98
C THR A 62 11.66 2.12 28.57
N GLY A 63 11.11 3.03 27.76
CA GLY A 63 11.74 4.30 27.41
C GLY A 63 13.01 4.18 26.56
N PHE A 64 13.59 5.33 26.24
CA PHE A 64 14.68 5.44 25.27
C PHE A 64 15.83 6.31 25.79
N THR A 65 17.03 6.05 25.28
CA THR A 65 18.24 6.82 25.66
C THR A 65 18.45 8.06 24.81
N ASP A 66 17.85 8.14 23.62
CA ASP A 66 18.13 9.18 22.61
C ASP A 66 16.87 9.96 22.16
N CYS A 67 16.04 10.38 23.11
CA CYS A 67 14.83 11.16 22.85
C CYS A 67 14.71 12.38 23.78
N TYR A 68 13.75 13.25 23.48
CA TYR A 68 13.18 14.17 24.48
C TYR A 68 12.02 13.48 25.20
N ASN A 69 11.89 13.72 26.51
CA ASN A 69 10.86 13.10 27.35
C ASN A 69 9.83 14.16 27.79
N ILE A 70 8.58 14.06 27.36
CA ILE A 70 7.52 14.96 27.85
C ILE A 70 6.99 14.40 29.16
N ASN A 71 7.02 15.20 30.22
CA ASN A 71 6.51 14.78 31.53
C ASN A 71 6.12 15.97 32.41
N GLU A 72 5.47 15.70 33.54
CA GLU A 72 5.05 16.75 34.46
C GLU A 72 6.26 17.53 35.03
N LYS A 73 6.04 18.82 35.28
CA LYS A 73 7.04 19.82 35.70
C LYS A 73 7.95 19.43 36.86
N TYR A 74 7.53 18.52 37.73
CA TYR A 74 8.31 18.07 38.89
C TYR A 74 8.44 16.54 38.98
N LYS A 75 8.14 15.83 37.89
CA LYS A 75 8.32 14.38 37.84
C LYS A 75 9.81 14.03 37.92
N LEU A 76 10.10 13.04 38.75
CA LEU A 76 11.37 12.33 38.83
C LEU A 76 11.21 10.94 38.23
N VAL A 77 12.33 10.34 37.84
CA VAL A 77 12.38 8.96 37.37
C VAL A 77 11.81 8.04 38.45
N SER A 78 10.88 7.18 38.06
CA SER A 78 10.11 6.31 38.96
C SER A 78 10.50 4.84 38.87
N LYS A 79 11.26 4.44 37.86
CA LYS A 79 11.64 3.04 37.58
C LYS A 79 13.11 2.91 37.20
N GLY A 80 13.68 1.73 37.44
CA GLY A 80 15.05 1.39 37.05
C GLY A 80 16.11 1.91 38.04
N SER A 81 17.36 1.99 37.59
CA SER A 81 18.49 2.38 38.44
C SER A 81 18.62 3.88 38.67
N ASP A 82 17.89 4.69 37.90
CA ASP A 82 17.95 6.17 37.97
C ASP A 82 16.79 6.76 38.78
N VAL A 83 16.09 5.94 39.58
CA VAL A 83 15.00 6.38 40.48
C VAL A 83 15.41 7.60 41.30
N ASP A 84 14.47 8.53 41.47
CA ASP A 84 14.61 9.81 42.17
C ASP A 84 15.57 10.82 41.51
N ARG A 85 16.14 10.51 40.35
CA ARG A 85 16.84 11.51 39.51
C ARG A 85 15.88 12.32 38.66
N LYS A 86 16.34 13.49 38.21
CA LYS A 86 15.63 14.28 37.19
C LYS A 86 15.61 13.53 35.86
N ILE A 87 14.51 13.65 35.14
CA ILE A 87 14.31 12.98 33.84
C ILE A 87 15.27 13.56 32.78
N PRO A 88 15.98 12.71 32.00
CA PRO A 88 16.86 13.17 30.92
C PRO A 88 16.07 13.83 29.78
N ASN A 89 16.61 14.91 29.22
CA ASN A 89 16.01 15.67 28.12
C ASN A 89 14.53 16.03 28.30
N ARG A 90 14.12 16.37 29.52
CA ARG A 90 12.70 16.59 29.85
C ARG A 90 12.17 17.85 29.19
N ILE A 91 10.98 17.77 28.61
CA ILE A 91 10.14 18.89 28.24
C ILE A 91 8.97 18.94 29.24
N PRO A 92 8.93 19.94 30.16
CA PRO A 92 7.94 19.95 31.22
C PRO A 92 6.57 20.43 30.73
N VAL A 93 5.52 19.72 31.11
CA VAL A 93 4.12 20.17 31.01
C VAL A 93 3.52 20.42 32.39
N TYR A 94 2.39 21.13 32.44
CA TYR A 94 1.77 21.51 33.70
C TYR A 94 1.30 20.29 34.51
N SER A 95 0.58 19.38 33.84
CA SER A 95 0.12 18.10 34.39
C SER A 95 -0.20 17.10 33.27
N MET A 96 -0.51 15.85 33.63
CA MET A 96 -0.99 14.83 32.68
C MET A 96 -2.32 15.17 32.00
N THR A 97 -3.16 16.01 32.61
CA THR A 97 -4.45 16.45 32.07
C THR A 97 -4.37 17.75 31.29
N GLU A 98 -3.33 18.55 31.54
CA GLU A 98 -3.05 19.83 30.89
C GLU A 98 -1.70 19.75 30.15
N CYS A 99 -1.68 18.89 29.13
CA CYS A 99 -0.51 18.67 28.30
C CYS A 99 -0.46 19.70 27.17
N ASP A 100 0.52 20.60 27.21
CA ASP A 100 0.79 21.57 26.16
C ASP A 100 2.29 21.85 26.09
N THR A 101 2.91 21.50 24.95
CA THR A 101 4.32 21.76 24.70
C THR A 101 4.57 22.92 23.74
N SER A 102 3.54 23.73 23.44
CA SER A 102 3.60 24.80 22.44
C SER A 102 4.68 25.84 22.72
N ASN A 103 5.05 26.05 23.99
CA ASN A 103 6.13 26.96 24.39
C ASN A 103 7.54 26.38 24.16
N TYR A 104 7.65 25.07 23.93
CA TYR A 104 8.93 24.37 23.85
C TYR A 104 9.19 23.75 22.48
N ILE A 105 8.14 23.28 21.79
CA ILE A 105 8.26 22.50 20.56
C ILE A 105 7.47 23.17 19.44
N LYS A 106 8.12 23.38 18.30
CA LYS A 106 7.48 23.89 17.08
C LYS A 106 6.51 22.87 16.51
N ASP A 107 5.42 23.37 15.93
CA ASP A 107 4.44 22.55 15.23
C ASP A 107 5.10 21.78 14.08
N ARG A 108 4.61 20.56 13.82
CA ARG A 108 5.00 19.70 12.70
C ARG A 108 6.51 19.43 12.58
N SER A 109 7.21 19.40 13.70
CA SER A 109 8.67 19.31 13.73
C SER A 109 9.20 17.95 14.20
N VAL A 110 8.35 16.98 14.52
CA VAL A 110 8.75 15.70 15.13
C VAL A 110 8.54 14.52 14.17
N LYS A 111 9.57 13.69 13.98
CA LYS A 111 9.50 12.50 13.12
C LYS A 111 8.88 11.29 13.81
N LEU A 112 9.22 11.04 15.07
CA LEU A 112 8.68 9.92 15.83
C LEU A 112 8.16 10.40 17.18
N VAL A 113 6.89 10.12 17.43
CA VAL A 113 6.25 10.32 18.73
C VAL A 113 5.93 8.95 19.32
N THR A 114 6.38 8.68 20.54
CA THR A 114 5.98 7.48 21.28
C THR A 114 5.18 7.83 22.52
N VAL A 115 4.29 6.93 22.95
CA VAL A 115 3.56 7.04 24.21
C VAL A 115 3.49 5.65 24.84
N SER A 116 3.94 5.48 26.08
CA SER A 116 4.12 4.12 26.63
C SER A 116 3.59 3.88 28.04
N ASN A 117 3.35 4.91 28.87
CA ASN A 117 3.09 4.68 30.31
C ASN A 117 2.18 5.72 31.00
N GLY A 118 1.45 6.54 30.26
CA GLY A 118 0.62 7.61 30.87
C GLY A 118 -0.67 7.90 30.11
N PRO A 119 -1.59 8.67 30.67
CA PRO A 119 -2.88 8.91 30.03
C PRO A 119 -2.71 9.71 28.72
N ILE A 120 -3.49 9.35 27.71
CA ILE A 120 -3.66 10.13 26.48
C ILE A 120 -4.95 10.94 26.65
N SER A 121 -4.84 12.01 27.43
CA SER A 121 -5.91 12.99 27.59
C SER A 121 -6.15 13.73 26.27
N LYS A 122 -7.30 14.41 26.15
CA LYS A 122 -7.63 15.22 24.95
C LYS A 122 -6.60 16.32 24.67
N SER A 123 -5.99 16.91 25.70
CA SER A 123 -4.91 17.90 25.54
C SER A 123 -3.64 17.23 25.02
N CYS A 124 -3.26 16.07 25.57
CA CYS A 124 -2.14 15.26 25.11
C CYS A 124 -2.29 14.85 23.63
N ALA A 125 -3.45 14.31 23.24
CA ALA A 125 -3.74 13.94 21.86
C ALA A 125 -3.61 15.12 20.88
N LYS A 126 -4.13 16.30 21.26
CA LYS A 126 -4.01 17.53 20.45
C LYS A 126 -2.56 17.99 20.32
N ASP A 127 -1.79 17.89 21.39
CA ASP A 127 -0.38 18.28 21.39
C ASP A 127 0.45 17.33 20.51
N ILE A 128 0.22 16.01 20.61
CA ILE A 128 0.82 14.99 19.73
C ILE A 128 0.55 15.32 18.25
N ALA A 129 -0.72 15.54 17.90
CA ALA A 129 -1.13 15.84 16.54
C ALA A 129 -0.55 17.18 16.02
N ARG A 130 -0.35 18.16 16.91
CA ARG A 130 0.26 19.45 16.58
C ARG A 130 1.75 19.31 16.22
N ILE A 131 2.51 18.51 16.98
CA ILE A 131 3.97 18.46 16.84
C ILE A 131 4.45 17.46 15.81
N VAL A 132 3.69 16.39 15.54
CA VAL A 132 4.09 15.36 14.56
C VAL A 132 4.17 15.96 13.16
N ASN A 133 5.26 15.69 12.45
CA ASN A 133 5.46 16.17 11.09
C ASN A 133 4.51 15.46 10.13
N TYR A 134 3.77 16.20 9.31
CA TYR A 134 2.75 15.62 8.44
C TYR A 134 3.31 14.80 7.27
N ASP A 135 4.54 15.05 6.83
CA ASP A 135 5.07 14.37 5.64
C ASP A 135 5.79 13.07 5.98
N ILE A 136 6.48 13.01 7.13
CA ILE A 136 7.32 11.84 7.49
C ILE A 136 7.10 11.33 8.91
N GLY A 137 6.19 11.96 9.65
CA GLY A 137 5.94 11.66 11.05
C GLY A 137 5.35 10.27 11.25
N LYS A 138 5.54 9.71 12.45
CA LYS A 138 4.96 8.46 12.92
C LYS A 138 4.60 8.60 14.39
N ILE A 139 3.47 8.04 14.79
CA ILE A 139 3.07 7.95 16.20
C ILE A 139 2.97 6.49 16.58
N VAL A 140 3.59 6.09 17.69
CA VAL A 140 3.50 4.70 18.18
C VAL A 140 3.12 4.68 19.65
N THR A 141 2.02 4.03 19.98
CA THR A 141 1.58 3.83 21.37
C THR A 141 1.87 2.40 21.83
N PHE A 142 2.16 2.24 23.12
CA PHE A 142 2.48 0.95 23.74
C PHE A 142 1.62 0.71 24.97
N GLY A 143 1.14 -0.52 25.16
CA GLY A 143 0.46 -0.94 26.40
C GLY A 143 -0.97 -0.45 26.59
N TYR A 144 -1.63 0.07 25.54
CA TYR A 144 -3.03 0.51 25.62
C TYR A 144 -3.98 -0.53 25.04
N ASP A 145 -5.13 -0.71 25.71
CA ASP A 145 -6.25 -1.46 25.17
C ASP A 145 -6.89 -0.76 23.99
N LYS A 146 -7.34 -1.54 23.01
CA LYS A 146 -7.83 -0.99 21.74
C LYS A 146 -9.08 -0.12 21.86
N ASP A 147 -9.89 -0.36 22.90
CA ASP A 147 -11.16 0.31 23.15
C ASP A 147 -11.06 1.32 24.31
N SER A 148 -9.84 1.55 24.81
CA SER A 148 -9.57 2.49 25.90
C SER A 148 -9.90 3.93 25.52
N GLU A 149 -10.24 4.74 26.52
CA GLU A 149 -10.50 6.17 26.33
C GLU A 149 -9.26 6.90 25.80
N ASP A 150 -8.06 6.44 26.16
CA ASP A 150 -6.78 6.98 25.69
C ASP A 150 -6.64 6.83 24.17
N ILE A 151 -6.90 5.65 23.63
CA ILE A 151 -6.85 5.41 22.18
C ILE A 151 -7.96 6.16 21.46
N LYS A 152 -9.16 6.23 22.03
CA LYS A 152 -10.27 7.02 21.47
C LYS A 152 -9.92 8.51 21.38
N ASN A 153 -9.35 9.08 22.45
CA ASN A 153 -8.91 10.48 22.46
C ASN A 153 -7.86 10.76 21.38
N LEU A 154 -6.90 9.85 21.19
CA LEU A 154 -5.90 9.98 20.13
C LEU A 154 -6.55 9.91 18.74
N GLU A 155 -7.31 8.85 18.49
CA GLU A 155 -7.93 8.60 17.18
C GLU A 155 -8.94 9.68 16.81
N ASP A 156 -9.69 10.25 17.76
CA ASP A 156 -10.62 11.35 17.51
C ASP A 156 -9.92 12.61 17.01
N VAL A 157 -8.70 12.89 17.48
CA VAL A 157 -7.89 14.00 16.95
C VAL A 157 -7.28 13.61 15.61
N LEU A 158 -6.75 12.40 15.49
CA LEU A 158 -6.06 11.94 14.27
C LEU A 158 -7.00 11.76 13.07
N LYS A 159 -8.31 11.52 13.27
CA LYS A 159 -9.33 11.51 12.21
C LYS A 159 -9.37 12.78 11.36
N TYR A 160 -8.98 13.91 11.94
CA TYR A 160 -8.90 15.21 11.24
C TYR A 160 -7.49 15.51 10.71
N THR A 161 -6.61 14.50 10.73
CA THR A 161 -5.25 14.54 10.21
C THR A 161 -5.06 13.43 9.17
N GLU A 162 -3.89 13.38 8.55
CA GLU A 162 -3.55 12.36 7.56
C GLU A 162 -2.96 11.08 8.18
N PHE A 163 -3.04 10.90 9.50
CA PHE A 163 -2.49 9.74 10.20
C PHE A 163 -3.55 8.67 10.42
N ILE A 164 -3.25 7.45 10.00
CA ILE A 164 -4.16 6.31 10.17
C ILE A 164 -3.49 5.19 10.93
N TYR A 165 -4.30 4.46 11.70
CA TYR A 165 -3.85 3.24 12.35
C TYR A 165 -3.48 2.19 11.31
N CYS A 166 -2.28 1.64 11.41
CA CYS A 166 -1.76 0.59 10.54
C CYS A 166 -1.22 -0.56 11.39
N ALA A 167 -1.98 -1.65 11.48
CA ALA A 167 -1.61 -2.82 12.27
C ALA A 167 -0.42 -3.57 11.67
N SER A 168 -0.28 -3.49 10.34
CA SER A 168 0.73 -4.20 9.57
C SER A 168 2.08 -3.48 9.49
N HIS A 169 2.16 -2.22 9.95
CA HIS A 169 3.36 -1.43 9.80
C HIS A 169 4.54 -2.02 10.59
N THR A 170 5.69 -2.13 9.92
CA THR A 170 6.94 -2.51 10.56
C THR A 170 7.56 -1.30 11.23
N VAL A 171 7.55 -1.29 12.57
CA VAL A 171 8.13 -0.21 13.35
C VAL A 171 9.67 -0.23 13.31
N PRO A 172 10.34 0.92 13.45
CA PRO A 172 11.79 1.00 13.57
C PRO A 172 12.35 0.07 14.65
N SER A 173 13.55 -0.51 14.43
CA SER A 173 14.17 -1.48 15.34
C SER A 173 14.33 -0.96 16.77
N ILE A 174 14.61 0.32 16.96
CA ILE A 174 14.70 0.94 18.29
C ILE A 174 13.42 0.76 19.12
N LEU A 175 12.26 0.68 18.47
CA LEU A 175 10.97 0.45 19.12
C LEU A 175 10.76 -1.01 19.52
N SER A 176 11.46 -1.95 18.88
CA SER A 176 11.39 -3.37 19.22
C SER A 176 12.11 -3.72 20.52
N GLU A 177 12.92 -2.80 21.06
CA GLU A 177 13.64 -2.98 22.32
C GLU A 177 12.74 -2.80 23.55
N LEU A 178 11.54 -2.23 23.38
CA LEU A 178 10.58 -2.06 24.47
C LEU A 178 9.85 -3.37 24.74
N THR A 179 10.33 -4.13 25.73
CA THR A 179 9.81 -5.45 26.07
C THR A 179 8.80 -5.46 27.22
N ALA A 180 8.56 -4.31 27.86
CA ALA A 180 7.62 -4.20 28.98
C ALA A 180 6.14 -4.10 28.56
N PHE A 181 5.86 -4.11 27.25
CA PHE A 181 4.51 -3.94 26.71
C PHE A 181 4.14 -5.07 25.78
N GLU A 182 2.93 -5.59 25.94
CA GLU A 182 2.40 -6.67 25.10
C GLU A 182 1.74 -6.12 23.83
N THR A 183 1.23 -4.89 23.89
CA THR A 183 0.49 -4.26 22.79
C THR A 183 1.22 -3.04 22.26
N ARG A 184 1.07 -2.82 20.94
CA ARG A 184 1.52 -1.61 20.27
C ARG A 184 0.54 -1.19 19.18
N ARG A 185 0.45 0.10 18.90
CA ARG A 185 -0.29 0.65 17.75
C ARG A 185 0.55 1.68 17.04
N ALA A 186 0.64 1.58 15.72
CA ALA A 186 1.35 2.54 14.89
C ALA A 186 0.33 3.35 14.07
N TYR A 187 0.50 4.67 14.06
CA TYR A 187 -0.24 5.60 13.24
C TYR A 187 0.71 6.25 12.25
N ILE A 188 0.44 6.03 10.96
CA ILE A 188 1.32 6.38 9.85
C ILE A 188 0.61 7.37 8.94
N ASN A 189 1.35 8.34 8.42
CA ASN A 189 0.79 9.27 7.44
C ASN A 189 0.37 8.53 6.15
N ILE A 190 -0.74 8.97 5.55
CA ILE A 190 -1.31 8.35 4.36
C ILE A 190 -0.35 8.32 3.16
N LYS A 191 0.50 9.33 2.98
CA LYS A 191 1.49 9.40 1.90
C LYS A 191 2.56 8.31 2.04
N ASP A 192 3.05 8.10 3.25
CA ASP A 192 4.00 7.01 3.56
C ASP A 192 3.35 5.65 3.25
N LEU A 193 2.10 5.44 3.66
CA LEU A 193 1.38 4.20 3.36
C LEU A 193 1.10 4.00 1.87
N GLN A 194 0.81 5.06 1.12
CA GLN A 194 0.70 4.98 -0.34
C GLN A 194 2.02 4.54 -0.97
N GLN A 195 3.13 5.07 -0.47
CA GLN A 195 4.46 4.68 -0.93
C GLN A 195 4.79 3.23 -0.56
N GLU A 196 4.47 2.80 0.66
CA GLU A 196 4.63 1.41 1.09
C GLU A 196 3.76 0.46 0.25
N LEU A 197 2.50 0.81 0.00
CA LEU A 197 1.60 0.02 -0.87
C LEU A 197 2.17 -0.09 -2.29
N TYR A 198 2.59 1.04 -2.88
CA TYR A 198 3.21 1.07 -4.19
C TYR A 198 4.44 0.16 -4.27
N ARG A 199 5.35 0.24 -3.28
CA ARG A 199 6.57 -0.59 -3.23
C ARG A 199 6.23 -2.08 -3.10
N ASN A 200 5.34 -2.44 -2.18
CA ASN A 200 4.95 -3.84 -2.00
C ASN A 200 4.31 -4.44 -3.27
N ILE A 201 3.50 -3.68 -4.00
CA ILE A 201 2.96 -4.14 -5.30
C ILE A 201 4.08 -4.24 -6.35
N ALA A 202 4.96 -3.25 -6.43
CA ALA A 202 6.09 -3.25 -7.37
C ALA A 202 7.03 -4.44 -7.13
N ASP A 203 7.26 -4.81 -5.87
CA ASP A 203 8.12 -5.92 -5.46
C ASP A 203 7.41 -7.29 -5.44
N ALA A 204 6.14 -7.34 -5.87
CA ALA A 204 5.29 -8.53 -5.84
C ALA A 204 5.10 -9.15 -4.43
N ASN A 205 5.19 -8.31 -3.39
CA ASN A 205 4.86 -8.64 -2.01
C ASN A 205 3.38 -8.38 -1.74
N TYR A 206 2.53 -9.25 -2.29
CA TYR A 206 1.09 -9.03 -2.28
C TYR A 206 0.46 -9.22 -0.90
N ASP A 207 1.04 -10.03 -0.02
CA ASP A 207 0.52 -10.24 1.34
C ASP A 207 0.58 -8.92 2.15
N ASN A 208 1.74 -8.26 2.15
CA ASN A 208 1.88 -6.95 2.79
C ASN A 208 1.04 -5.88 2.10
N ALA A 209 0.93 -5.90 0.76
CA ALA A 209 0.07 -4.98 0.03
C ALA A 209 -1.40 -5.13 0.44
N LEU A 210 -1.90 -6.37 0.61
CA LEU A 210 -3.25 -6.65 1.08
C LEU A 210 -3.48 -6.13 2.50
N MET A 211 -2.51 -6.32 3.41
CA MET A 211 -2.60 -5.82 4.78
C MET A 211 -2.71 -4.29 4.82
N ILE A 212 -1.82 -3.58 4.11
CA ILE A 212 -1.85 -2.11 4.03
C ILE A 212 -3.18 -1.63 3.40
N CYS A 213 -3.65 -2.31 2.36
CA CYS A 213 -4.90 -1.97 1.70
C CYS A 213 -6.12 -2.09 2.65
N ARG A 214 -6.16 -3.14 3.48
CA ARG A 214 -7.19 -3.31 4.52
C ARG A 214 -7.12 -2.23 5.59
N ASP A 215 -5.91 -1.90 6.05
CA ASP A 215 -5.70 -0.82 7.02
C ASP A 215 -6.21 0.53 6.46
N MET A 216 -5.92 0.86 5.19
CA MET A 216 -6.45 2.06 4.53
C MET A 216 -7.98 2.07 4.40
N LYS A 217 -8.58 0.92 4.10
CA LYS A 217 -10.04 0.77 3.93
C LYS A 217 -10.79 0.99 5.25
N ILE A 218 -10.30 0.42 6.35
CA ILE A 218 -10.90 0.56 7.69
C ILE A 218 -10.96 2.02 8.13
N ASN A 219 -10.00 2.83 7.70
CA ASN A 219 -9.90 4.25 8.06
C ASN A 219 -10.57 5.19 7.04
N ASP A 220 -11.47 4.70 6.17
CA ASP A 220 -12.16 5.47 5.11
C ASP A 220 -11.23 6.20 4.11
N ASN A 221 -9.95 5.87 4.09
CA ASN A 221 -8.94 6.51 3.23
C ASN A 221 -8.80 5.82 1.87
N SER A 222 -9.91 5.29 1.36
CA SER A 222 -9.90 4.43 0.18
C SER A 222 -9.59 5.18 -1.13
N SER A 223 -9.67 6.52 -1.15
CA SER A 223 -9.15 7.35 -2.25
C SER A 223 -7.63 7.25 -2.41
N ALA A 224 -6.89 6.95 -1.33
CA ALA A 224 -5.45 6.76 -1.38
C ALA A 224 -5.06 5.51 -2.20
N ILE A 225 -5.88 4.45 -2.12
CA ILE A 225 -5.72 3.22 -2.92
C ILE A 225 -5.89 3.53 -4.41
N PHE A 226 -6.91 4.30 -4.77
CA PHE A 226 -7.15 4.74 -6.15
C PHE A 226 -5.94 5.46 -6.74
N ASN A 227 -5.33 6.36 -5.97
CA ASN A 227 -4.16 7.11 -6.41
C ASN A 227 -2.97 6.20 -6.71
N VAL A 228 -2.72 5.18 -5.88
CA VAL A 228 -1.65 4.19 -6.11
C VAL A 228 -1.94 3.36 -7.35
N VAL A 229 -3.15 2.80 -7.46
CA VAL A 229 -3.58 1.98 -8.62
C VAL A 229 -3.48 2.78 -9.92
N SER A 230 -4.00 4.00 -9.94
CA SER A 230 -3.94 4.91 -11.10
C SER A 230 -2.51 5.21 -11.52
N LYS A 231 -1.64 5.56 -10.55
CA LYS A 231 -0.22 5.83 -10.82
C LYS A 231 0.47 4.60 -11.42
N MET A 232 0.29 3.42 -10.84
CA MET A 232 0.92 2.19 -11.34
C MET A 232 0.45 1.81 -12.74
N MET A 233 -0.83 2.01 -13.07
CA MET A 233 -1.34 1.78 -14.42
C MET A 233 -0.76 2.78 -15.44
N GLN A 234 -0.63 4.06 -15.07
CA GLN A 234 -0.01 5.08 -15.93
C GLN A 234 1.48 4.81 -16.19
N GLU A 235 2.19 4.29 -15.19
CA GLU A 235 3.60 3.91 -15.28
C GLU A 235 3.79 2.51 -15.93
N GLY A 236 2.71 1.80 -16.27
CA GLY A 236 2.77 0.52 -16.98
C GLY A 236 3.23 -0.67 -16.12
N PHE A 237 3.04 -0.63 -14.80
CA PHE A 237 3.45 -1.71 -13.90
C PHE A 237 2.62 -2.97 -14.12
N ARG A 238 3.27 -4.05 -14.56
CA ARG A 238 2.63 -5.35 -14.82
C ARG A 238 2.07 -6.02 -13.55
N ASN A 239 2.67 -5.74 -12.39
CA ASN A 239 2.28 -6.34 -11.11
C ASN A 239 0.90 -5.88 -10.61
N ILE A 240 0.29 -4.89 -11.25
CA ILE A 240 -1.05 -4.44 -10.92
C ILE A 240 -2.13 -5.51 -11.19
N VAL A 241 -1.92 -6.39 -12.19
CA VAL A 241 -2.86 -7.47 -12.51
C VAL A 241 -2.83 -8.59 -11.47
N PRO A 242 -1.66 -9.14 -11.09
CA PRO A 242 -1.55 -10.00 -9.90
C PRO A 242 -2.11 -9.37 -8.62
N TYR A 243 -1.88 -8.08 -8.37
CA TYR A 243 -2.44 -7.41 -7.20
C TYR A 243 -3.97 -7.38 -7.21
N ALA A 244 -4.58 -7.06 -8.35
CA ALA A 244 -6.03 -7.13 -8.51
C ALA A 244 -6.58 -8.54 -8.27
N TYR A 245 -5.90 -9.57 -8.79
CA TYR A 245 -6.23 -10.97 -8.53
C TYR A 245 -6.18 -11.30 -7.03
N GLN A 246 -5.12 -10.86 -6.35
CA GLN A 246 -4.96 -11.08 -4.91
C GLN A 246 -6.07 -10.40 -4.11
N LEU A 247 -6.45 -9.17 -4.44
CA LEU A 247 -7.62 -8.50 -3.84
C LEU A 247 -8.91 -9.30 -4.08
N TRP A 248 -9.14 -9.75 -5.31
CA TRP A 248 -10.35 -10.47 -5.70
C TRP A 248 -10.54 -11.80 -4.95
N HIS A 249 -9.46 -12.55 -4.78
CA HIS A 249 -9.49 -13.86 -4.13
C HIS A 249 -9.26 -13.83 -2.61
N ASN A 250 -8.98 -12.66 -2.03
CA ASN A 250 -8.84 -12.45 -0.58
C ASN A 250 -9.97 -11.59 0.02
N ASN A 251 -11.19 -11.70 -0.53
CA ASN A 251 -12.42 -11.03 -0.06
C ASN A 251 -12.40 -9.49 -0.15
N GLU A 252 -11.57 -8.92 -1.03
CA GLU A 252 -11.49 -7.47 -1.26
C GLU A 252 -12.01 -7.06 -2.66
N GLN A 253 -12.99 -7.80 -3.18
CA GLN A 253 -13.56 -7.59 -4.53
C GLN A 253 -14.12 -6.17 -4.73
N GLU A 254 -14.69 -5.57 -3.68
CA GLU A 254 -15.23 -4.21 -3.73
C GLU A 254 -14.15 -3.16 -4.03
N ILE A 255 -12.90 -3.40 -3.61
CA ILE A 255 -11.76 -2.53 -3.92
C ILE A 255 -11.47 -2.59 -5.43
N VAL A 256 -11.49 -3.80 -6.01
CA VAL A 256 -11.30 -3.99 -7.45
C VAL A 256 -12.41 -3.28 -8.22
N LYS A 257 -13.67 -3.51 -7.87
CA LYS A 257 -14.83 -2.91 -8.54
C LYS A 257 -14.84 -1.38 -8.48
N LYS A 258 -14.34 -0.80 -7.38
CA LYS A 258 -14.39 0.65 -7.15
C LYS A 258 -13.20 1.41 -7.73
N TYR A 259 -12.01 0.80 -7.73
CA TYR A 259 -10.75 1.52 -8.00
C TYR A 259 -9.98 1.03 -9.22
N PHE A 260 -10.41 -0.06 -9.85
CA PHE A 260 -9.82 -0.57 -11.08
C PHE A 260 -10.81 -0.37 -12.24
N PRO A 261 -10.32 -0.36 -13.49
CA PRO A 261 -11.18 -0.43 -14.67
C PRO A 261 -12.11 -1.66 -14.58
N ALA A 262 -13.37 -1.49 -14.99
CA ALA A 262 -14.42 -2.52 -14.86
C ALA A 262 -14.04 -3.88 -15.49
N GLN A 263 -13.17 -3.85 -16.50
CA GLN A 263 -12.62 -5.02 -17.17
C GLN A 263 -11.92 -6.00 -16.20
N PHE A 264 -11.26 -5.49 -15.15
CA PHE A 264 -10.62 -6.35 -14.16
C PHE A 264 -11.64 -7.25 -13.45
N ALA A 265 -12.79 -6.69 -13.07
CA ALA A 265 -13.85 -7.48 -12.44
C ALA A 265 -14.39 -8.55 -13.40
N LEU A 266 -14.66 -8.21 -14.66
CA LEU A 266 -15.13 -9.16 -15.67
C LEU A 266 -14.16 -10.35 -15.85
N ILE A 267 -12.86 -10.03 -15.94
CA ILE A 267 -11.80 -11.01 -16.14
C ILE A 267 -11.64 -11.93 -14.92
N LEU A 268 -11.57 -11.34 -13.72
CA LEU A 268 -11.31 -12.09 -12.49
C LEU A 268 -12.52 -12.87 -11.99
N ASN A 269 -13.74 -12.42 -12.30
CA ASN A 269 -14.95 -13.19 -12.08
C ASN A 269 -15.09 -14.37 -13.07
N GLY A 270 -14.36 -14.32 -14.19
CA GLY A 270 -14.52 -15.26 -15.28
C GLY A 270 -15.88 -15.09 -15.97
N ASP A 271 -16.31 -13.85 -16.16
CA ASP A 271 -17.52 -13.54 -16.91
C ASP A 271 -17.34 -13.87 -18.40
N LYS A 272 -18.47 -14.08 -19.08
CA LYS A 272 -18.48 -14.14 -20.54
C LYS A 272 -18.27 -12.75 -21.08
N VAL A 273 -17.27 -12.61 -21.95
CA VAL A 273 -16.85 -11.33 -22.50
C VAL A 273 -16.66 -11.42 -24.02
N LYS A 274 -16.66 -10.26 -24.66
CA LYS A 274 -16.11 -10.08 -26.00
C LYS A 274 -14.73 -9.44 -25.88
N ILE A 275 -13.85 -9.80 -26.80
CA ILE A 275 -12.48 -9.28 -26.89
C ILE A 275 -12.40 -8.51 -28.20
N ILE A 276 -12.31 -7.19 -28.15
CA ILE A 276 -12.44 -6.31 -29.32
C ILE A 276 -11.12 -5.60 -29.57
N ASN A 277 -10.59 -5.70 -30.79
CA ASN A 277 -9.35 -5.01 -31.14
C ASN A 277 -9.57 -3.50 -31.24
N LYS A 278 -8.67 -2.72 -30.63
CA LYS A 278 -8.81 -1.26 -30.57
C LYS A 278 -8.79 -0.58 -31.94
N LYS A 279 -7.77 -0.86 -32.75
CA LYS A 279 -7.54 -0.18 -34.04
C LYS A 279 -8.61 -0.49 -35.10
N HIS A 280 -9.08 -1.74 -35.15
CA HIS A 280 -10.00 -2.17 -36.21
C HIS A 280 -11.45 -2.31 -35.75
N ASN A 281 -11.71 -2.23 -34.44
CA ASN A 281 -13.03 -2.47 -33.85
C ASN A 281 -13.66 -3.80 -34.29
N LEU A 282 -12.83 -4.85 -34.36
CA LEU A 282 -13.24 -6.20 -34.73
C LEU A 282 -13.18 -7.12 -33.51
N ALA A 283 -14.21 -7.96 -33.34
CA ALA A 283 -14.30 -8.92 -32.26
C ALA A 283 -13.48 -10.18 -32.58
N LEU A 284 -12.80 -10.71 -31.56
CA LEU A 284 -12.14 -12.00 -31.61
C LEU A 284 -13.18 -13.11 -31.77
N LYS A 285 -13.01 -13.92 -32.81
CA LYS A 285 -13.83 -15.08 -33.12
C LYS A 285 -13.00 -16.25 -33.61
N LEU A 286 -13.67 -17.38 -33.79
CA LEU A 286 -13.09 -18.57 -34.37
C LEU A 286 -13.66 -18.83 -35.75
N ASP A 287 -12.84 -19.39 -36.62
CA ASP A 287 -13.31 -19.97 -37.88
C ASP A 287 -14.36 -21.06 -37.62
N LYS A 288 -15.31 -21.22 -38.55
CA LYS A 288 -16.45 -22.13 -38.40
C LYS A 288 -16.02 -23.60 -38.42
N ASP A 289 -15.02 -23.91 -39.24
CA ASP A 289 -14.61 -25.28 -39.51
C ASP A 289 -13.45 -25.70 -38.61
N LEU A 290 -13.58 -26.90 -38.02
CA LEU A 290 -12.44 -27.58 -37.40
C LEU A 290 -11.52 -28.06 -38.53
N ASN A 291 -10.24 -27.73 -38.45
CA ASN A 291 -9.27 -28.36 -39.33
C ASN A 291 -9.01 -29.82 -38.92
N SER A 292 -8.23 -30.54 -39.73
CA SER A 292 -7.85 -31.94 -39.50
C SER A 292 -7.22 -32.23 -38.14
N ASN A 293 -6.75 -31.20 -37.43
CA ASN A 293 -6.11 -31.29 -36.13
C ASN A 293 -7.06 -30.91 -34.97
N ASN A 294 -8.37 -30.85 -35.22
CA ASN A 294 -9.38 -30.38 -34.25
C ASN A 294 -9.10 -28.98 -33.69
N THR A 295 -8.48 -28.12 -34.50
CA THR A 295 -8.20 -26.73 -34.12
C THR A 295 -9.01 -25.76 -34.98
N ARG A 296 -9.36 -24.61 -34.42
CA ARG A 296 -10.00 -23.51 -35.15
C ARG A 296 -9.05 -22.32 -35.21
N LYS A 297 -8.91 -21.68 -36.36
CA LYS A 297 -8.10 -20.46 -36.47
C LYS A 297 -8.78 -19.30 -35.75
N ALA A 298 -7.99 -18.47 -35.08
CA ALA A 298 -8.48 -17.24 -34.47
C ALA A 298 -8.50 -16.10 -35.50
N LEU A 299 -9.63 -15.41 -35.57
CA LEU A 299 -9.93 -14.35 -36.53
C LEU A 299 -10.45 -13.11 -35.79
N GLY A 300 -10.22 -11.93 -36.35
CA GLY A 300 -10.98 -10.72 -36.03
C GLY A 300 -12.04 -10.50 -37.09
N GLY A 301 -13.29 -10.29 -36.70
CA GLY A 301 -14.36 -9.95 -37.65
C GLY A 301 -15.45 -9.09 -37.01
N ILE A 302 -16.47 -8.77 -37.80
CA ILE A 302 -17.66 -8.05 -37.32
C ILE A 302 -18.26 -8.85 -36.15
N ASP A 303 -18.61 -8.13 -35.09
CA ASP A 303 -19.27 -8.69 -33.91
C ASP A 303 -20.68 -9.19 -34.29
N ASP A 304 -20.84 -10.50 -34.30
CA ASP A 304 -22.08 -11.19 -34.62
C ASP A 304 -22.89 -11.57 -33.36
N ASN A 305 -22.48 -11.12 -32.17
CA ASN A 305 -23.06 -11.50 -30.87
C ASN A 305 -23.08 -13.02 -30.59
N LEU A 306 -22.30 -13.83 -31.32
CA LEU A 306 -22.23 -15.28 -31.11
C LEU A 306 -20.96 -15.66 -30.34
N ASN A 307 -19.86 -14.97 -30.64
CA ASN A 307 -18.54 -15.29 -30.12
C ASN A 307 -18.34 -14.67 -28.73
N ASN A 308 -18.11 -15.52 -27.74
CA ASN A 308 -17.88 -15.12 -26.36
C ASN A 308 -16.72 -15.93 -25.78
N TRP A 309 -15.97 -15.27 -24.91
CA TRP A 309 -14.75 -15.77 -24.30
C TRP A 309 -14.84 -15.68 -22.79
N LYS A 310 -14.01 -16.44 -22.09
CA LYS A 310 -13.86 -16.39 -20.64
C LYS A 310 -12.38 -16.43 -20.29
N PHE A 311 -12.00 -15.60 -19.33
CA PHE A 311 -10.67 -15.66 -18.74
C PHE A 311 -10.69 -16.60 -17.52
N THR A 312 -9.73 -17.51 -17.47
CA THR A 312 -9.51 -18.41 -16.33
C THR A 312 -8.14 -18.11 -15.75
N ALA A 313 -8.11 -17.52 -14.55
CA ALA A 313 -6.88 -17.17 -13.85
C ALA A 313 -6.16 -18.42 -13.30
N LEU A 314 -4.85 -18.47 -13.45
CA LEU A 314 -3.95 -19.52 -12.97
C LEU A 314 -2.85 -18.88 -12.14
N TRP A 315 -2.77 -19.24 -10.86
CA TRP A 315 -1.77 -18.74 -9.91
C TRP A 315 -0.76 -19.83 -9.57
N GLU A 316 0.49 -19.66 -10.01
CA GLU A 316 1.59 -20.62 -9.82
C GLU A 316 2.87 -19.83 -9.48
N ASP A 317 3.60 -20.20 -8.42
CA ASP A 317 4.88 -19.59 -8.01
C ASP A 317 4.88 -18.05 -7.94
N ASN A 318 3.87 -17.47 -7.26
CA ASN A 318 3.65 -16.02 -7.14
C ASN A 318 3.48 -15.29 -8.49
N LYS A 319 3.11 -16.03 -9.55
CA LYS A 319 2.88 -15.50 -10.89
C LYS A 319 1.47 -15.81 -11.35
N LEU A 320 0.82 -14.78 -11.86
CA LEU A 320 -0.48 -14.90 -12.50
C LEU A 320 -0.33 -15.13 -14.00
N SER A 321 -1.08 -16.10 -14.51
CA SER A 321 -1.32 -16.28 -15.93
C SER A 321 -2.82 -16.53 -16.16
N PHE A 322 -3.24 -16.46 -17.42
CA PHE A 322 -4.63 -16.66 -17.80
C PHE A 322 -4.73 -17.67 -18.93
N LYS A 323 -5.76 -18.52 -18.90
CA LYS A 323 -6.30 -19.14 -20.11
C LYS A 323 -7.42 -18.27 -20.65
N ILE A 324 -7.53 -18.22 -21.98
CA ILE A 324 -8.61 -17.54 -22.68
C ILE A 324 -9.39 -18.64 -23.41
N ASP A 325 -10.53 -19.00 -22.85
CA ASP A 325 -11.35 -20.10 -23.33
C ASP A 325 -12.59 -19.56 -24.04
N THR A 326 -13.16 -20.32 -24.97
CA THR A 326 -14.52 -20.05 -25.45
C THR A 326 -15.47 -20.04 -24.25
N GLY A 327 -16.56 -19.27 -24.30
CA GLY A 327 -17.42 -19.13 -23.12
C GLY A 327 -18.23 -20.37 -22.74
N ASP A 328 -18.19 -21.44 -23.55
CA ASP A 328 -18.63 -22.79 -23.16
C ASP A 328 -17.51 -23.65 -22.54
N GLY A 329 -16.29 -23.12 -22.46
CA GLY A 329 -15.10 -23.76 -21.89
C GLY A 329 -14.47 -24.85 -22.75
N LYS A 330 -14.94 -25.06 -23.99
CA LYS A 330 -14.53 -26.21 -24.81
C LYS A 330 -13.26 -26.00 -25.60
N LEU A 331 -12.88 -24.76 -25.93
CA LEU A 331 -11.67 -24.48 -26.69
C LEU A 331 -10.83 -23.41 -26.00
N SER A 332 -9.52 -23.64 -25.85
CA SER A 332 -8.55 -22.67 -25.32
C SER A 332 -7.77 -22.01 -26.44
N LEU A 333 -7.64 -20.68 -26.41
CA LEU A 333 -6.82 -19.90 -27.34
C LEU A 333 -5.33 -20.14 -27.06
N CYS A 334 -4.58 -20.46 -28.11
CA CYS A 334 -3.16 -20.77 -28.06
C CYS A 334 -2.40 -20.14 -29.23
N ILE A 335 -1.11 -19.90 -29.04
CA ILE A 335 -0.18 -19.45 -30.07
C ILE A 335 0.53 -20.64 -30.73
N SER A 336 0.79 -20.54 -32.04
CA SER A 336 1.52 -21.58 -32.78
C SER A 336 3.03 -21.58 -32.54
N ASP A 337 3.60 -22.79 -32.39
CA ASP A 337 5.06 -23.02 -32.39
C ASP A 337 5.74 -22.68 -33.71
N ASN A 338 5.00 -22.63 -34.82
CA ASN A 338 5.56 -22.36 -36.14
C ASN A 338 5.27 -20.92 -36.57
N LYS A 339 6.26 -20.31 -37.20
CA LYS A 339 6.11 -19.02 -37.88
C LYS A 339 5.78 -19.27 -39.35
N THR A 340 4.82 -18.52 -39.87
CA THR A 340 4.56 -18.39 -41.31
C THR A 340 4.78 -16.94 -41.67
N SER A 341 5.69 -16.68 -42.61
CA SER A 341 6.08 -15.31 -42.99
C SER A 341 6.47 -14.42 -41.80
N GLY A 342 7.23 -14.98 -40.85
CA GLY A 342 7.68 -14.28 -39.64
C GLY A 342 6.64 -14.14 -38.52
N LYS A 343 5.37 -14.51 -38.77
CA LYS A 343 4.26 -14.37 -37.81
C LYS A 343 3.84 -15.72 -37.25
N ARG A 344 3.44 -15.73 -35.98
CA ARG A 344 2.75 -16.86 -35.34
C ARG A 344 1.26 -16.66 -35.46
N HIS A 345 0.55 -17.67 -35.94
CA HIS A 345 -0.90 -17.65 -35.96
C HIS A 345 -1.46 -18.13 -34.62
N LEU A 346 -2.64 -17.63 -34.26
CA LEU A 346 -3.38 -18.11 -33.11
C LEU A 346 -4.48 -19.08 -33.53
N TYR A 347 -4.74 -20.06 -32.67
CA TYR A 347 -5.77 -21.07 -32.85
C TYR A 347 -6.41 -21.43 -31.52
N ALA A 348 -7.57 -22.07 -31.55
CA ALA A 348 -8.20 -22.62 -30.37
C ALA A 348 -8.28 -24.16 -30.44
N VAL A 349 -8.00 -24.81 -29.31
CA VAL A 349 -7.88 -26.29 -29.18
C VAL A 349 -8.73 -26.82 -28.03
N THR A 350 -9.17 -28.08 -28.12
CA THR A 350 -10.16 -28.69 -27.23
C THR A 350 -9.76 -28.79 -25.76
N TYR A 351 -8.48 -28.90 -25.47
CA TYR A 351 -7.94 -28.77 -24.12
C TYR A 351 -6.42 -28.71 -24.20
N SER A 352 -5.80 -27.72 -23.57
CA SER A 352 -4.35 -27.68 -23.40
C SER A 352 -3.98 -26.84 -22.18
N ASN A 353 -3.00 -27.33 -21.41
CA ASN A 353 -2.36 -26.61 -20.31
C ASN A 353 -0.93 -26.19 -20.67
N ASN A 354 -0.57 -26.28 -21.94
CA ASN A 354 0.75 -25.91 -22.42
C ASN A 354 0.96 -24.39 -22.29
N LEU A 355 2.23 -23.97 -22.20
CA LEU A 355 2.59 -22.56 -22.13
C LEU A 355 2.04 -21.72 -23.30
N GLN A 356 1.85 -22.33 -24.47
CA GLN A 356 1.21 -21.74 -25.65
C GLN A 356 -0.19 -21.19 -25.42
N CYS A 357 -0.89 -21.73 -24.43
CA CYS A 357 -2.28 -21.41 -24.12
C CYS A 357 -2.40 -20.58 -22.83
N LYS A 358 -1.25 -20.19 -22.25
CA LYS A 358 -1.18 -19.31 -21.10
C LYS A 358 -0.80 -17.90 -21.57
N TRP A 359 -1.50 -16.91 -21.02
CA TRP A 359 -1.40 -15.51 -21.40
C TRP A 359 -1.10 -14.65 -20.18
N SER A 360 -0.36 -13.57 -20.39
CA SER A 360 -0.21 -12.45 -19.45
C SER A 360 -1.02 -11.26 -19.96
N LEU A 361 -1.62 -10.52 -19.04
CA LEU A 361 -2.34 -9.29 -19.34
C LEU A 361 -1.48 -8.11 -18.90
N VAL A 362 -1.27 -7.15 -19.79
CA VAL A 362 -0.55 -5.91 -19.49
C VAL A 362 -1.52 -4.74 -19.65
N PRO A 363 -1.91 -4.07 -18.57
CA PRO A 363 -2.82 -2.94 -18.63
C PRO A 363 -2.10 -1.70 -19.12
N VAL A 364 -2.75 -0.98 -20.03
CA VAL A 364 -2.25 0.29 -20.56
C VAL A 364 -3.35 1.34 -20.46
N MET A 365 -3.00 2.47 -19.86
CA MET A 365 -3.91 3.59 -19.63
C MET A 365 -3.32 4.85 -20.27
N SER A 366 -4.02 5.44 -21.24
CA SER A 366 -3.61 6.70 -21.88
C SER A 366 -4.81 7.61 -22.11
N LYS A 367 -4.77 8.84 -21.55
CA LYS A 367 -5.76 9.92 -21.77
C LYS A 367 -7.23 9.45 -21.79
N ASN A 368 -7.60 8.63 -20.80
CA ASN A 368 -8.93 7.99 -20.60
C ASN A 368 -9.25 6.74 -21.42
N ASN A 369 -8.32 6.23 -22.23
CA ASN A 369 -8.45 4.95 -22.90
C ASN A 369 -7.67 3.87 -22.14
N PHE A 370 -8.41 2.95 -21.54
CA PHE A 370 -7.89 1.72 -20.96
C PHE A 370 -7.97 0.59 -21.98
N VAL A 371 -6.86 -0.08 -22.24
CA VAL A 371 -6.83 -1.34 -23.00
C VAL A 371 -5.99 -2.38 -22.25
N LEU A 372 -6.11 -3.63 -22.66
CA LEU A 372 -5.21 -4.69 -22.26
C LEU A 372 -4.39 -5.15 -23.47
N TYR A 373 -3.09 -5.30 -23.28
CA TYR A 373 -2.29 -6.16 -24.15
C TYR A 373 -2.39 -7.59 -23.66
N ILE A 374 -2.66 -8.50 -24.58
CA ILE A 374 -2.70 -9.93 -24.33
C ILE A 374 -1.40 -10.51 -24.89
N VAL A 375 -0.53 -10.98 -23.99
CA VAL A 375 0.85 -11.38 -24.32
C VAL A 375 1.02 -12.86 -24.01
N ASP A 376 1.53 -13.62 -24.97
CA ASP A 376 1.70 -15.06 -24.79
C ASP A 376 2.85 -15.37 -23.80
N LYS A 377 2.74 -16.46 -23.02
CA LYS A 377 3.73 -16.80 -21.99
C LYS A 377 4.96 -17.53 -22.53
N GLN A 378 4.94 -18.09 -23.74
CA GLN A 378 6.02 -18.92 -24.27
C GLN A 378 7.07 -18.07 -25.02
N PHE A 379 6.60 -17.15 -25.87
CA PHE A 379 7.39 -16.31 -26.75
C PHE A 379 7.38 -14.83 -26.34
N ASN A 380 6.53 -14.44 -25.37
CA ASN A 380 6.39 -13.05 -24.91
C ASN A 380 6.04 -12.08 -26.05
N GLN A 381 5.19 -12.53 -26.98
CA GLN A 381 4.70 -11.78 -28.11
C GLN A 381 3.26 -11.31 -27.88
N GLY A 382 2.94 -10.11 -28.37
CA GLY A 382 1.62 -9.52 -28.24
C GLY A 382 0.64 -10.05 -29.28
N MET A 383 -0.58 -10.35 -28.87
CA MET A 383 -1.69 -10.65 -29.75
C MET A 383 -2.14 -9.39 -30.49
N LYS A 384 -2.27 -9.45 -31.82
CA LYS A 384 -2.79 -8.37 -32.67
C LYS A 384 -3.55 -8.93 -33.88
N LEU A 385 -4.22 -8.05 -34.60
CA LEU A 385 -4.77 -8.37 -35.92
C LEU A 385 -3.74 -8.10 -37.01
N ASP A 386 -3.72 -8.96 -38.03
CA ASP A 386 -2.90 -8.75 -39.21
C ASP A 386 -3.34 -7.47 -39.96
N ALA A 387 -2.37 -6.81 -40.61
CA ALA A 387 -2.57 -5.60 -41.39
C ALA A 387 -3.36 -5.86 -42.68
N GLU A 388 -3.32 -7.09 -43.20
CA GLU A 388 -4.10 -7.51 -44.35
C GLU A 388 -5.44 -8.13 -43.92
N THR A 389 -6.51 -7.75 -44.61
CA THR A 389 -7.78 -8.44 -44.52
C THR A 389 -7.74 -9.71 -45.35
N ILE A 390 -8.42 -10.74 -44.88
CA ILE A 390 -8.74 -11.95 -45.63
C ILE A 390 -10.17 -11.81 -46.21
N LYS A 391 -10.89 -12.93 -46.37
CA LYS A 391 -12.27 -12.94 -46.88
C LYS A 391 -13.21 -12.23 -45.90
N ASN A 392 -14.26 -11.58 -46.43
CA ASN A 392 -15.34 -10.95 -45.66
C ASN A 392 -14.87 -9.89 -44.64
N GLU A 393 -13.82 -9.12 -44.98
CA GLU A 393 -13.23 -8.07 -44.12
C GLU A 393 -12.64 -8.60 -42.80
N GLU A 394 -12.52 -9.91 -42.65
CA GLU A 394 -11.90 -10.53 -41.49
C GLU A 394 -10.38 -10.33 -41.52
N ARG A 395 -9.75 -10.47 -40.36
CA ARG A 395 -8.28 -10.40 -40.21
C ARG A 395 -7.81 -11.62 -39.44
N LEU A 396 -6.64 -12.14 -39.79
CA LEU A 396 -6.00 -13.18 -38.99
C LEU A 396 -5.54 -12.60 -37.66
N VAL A 397 -5.70 -13.36 -36.58
CA VAL A 397 -5.09 -13.01 -35.29
C VAL A 397 -3.69 -13.61 -35.27
N VAL A 398 -2.70 -12.76 -35.05
CA VAL A 398 -1.29 -13.10 -35.16
C VAL A 398 -0.47 -12.47 -34.03
N SER A 399 0.76 -12.97 -33.90
CA SER A 399 1.81 -12.41 -33.05
C SER A 399 3.14 -12.45 -33.81
N ASP A 400 4.06 -11.55 -33.50
CA ASP A 400 5.41 -11.53 -34.08
C ASP A 400 6.42 -10.99 -33.05
N ASP A 401 7.69 -10.92 -33.44
CA ASP A 401 8.79 -10.49 -32.57
C ASP A 401 8.83 -8.97 -32.32
N SER A 402 7.85 -8.21 -32.80
CA SER A 402 7.84 -6.75 -32.61
C SER A 402 7.58 -6.39 -31.14
N PRO A 403 8.16 -5.29 -30.64
CA PRO A 403 7.87 -4.80 -29.30
C PRO A 403 6.38 -4.54 -29.08
N VAL A 404 5.85 -4.99 -27.93
CA VAL A 404 4.46 -4.80 -27.53
C VAL A 404 4.31 -3.46 -26.80
N CYS A 405 4.22 -2.37 -27.55
CA CYS A 405 4.18 -1.01 -26.99
C CYS A 405 3.15 -0.07 -27.64
N ASP A 406 2.60 -0.42 -28.81
CA ASP A 406 1.62 0.41 -29.52
C ASP A 406 0.20 0.04 -29.10
N GLN A 407 -0.49 0.99 -28.45
CA GLN A 407 -1.85 0.82 -27.96
C GLN A 407 -2.87 0.55 -29.06
N GLU A 408 -2.71 1.15 -30.23
CA GLU A 408 -3.65 0.93 -31.33
C GLU A 408 -3.49 -0.48 -31.89
N VAL A 409 -2.24 -0.93 -32.04
CA VAL A 409 -1.94 -2.24 -32.65
C VAL A 409 -2.24 -3.40 -31.71
N TYR A 410 -1.83 -3.31 -30.44
CA TYR A 410 -1.89 -4.41 -29.47
C TYR A 410 -3.01 -4.27 -28.45
N GLY A 411 -3.73 -3.16 -28.44
CA GLY A 411 -4.82 -2.91 -27.50
C GLY A 411 -6.05 -3.75 -27.79
N TRP A 412 -6.55 -4.41 -26.74
CA TRP A 412 -7.83 -5.11 -26.73
C TRP A 412 -8.73 -4.56 -25.64
N ASP A 413 -9.96 -4.22 -26.03
CA ASP A 413 -11.05 -3.88 -25.12
C ASP A 413 -11.78 -5.16 -24.72
N ILE A 414 -12.01 -5.34 -23.41
CA ILE A 414 -12.77 -6.46 -22.86
C ILE A 414 -14.12 -5.93 -22.41
N VAL A 415 -15.20 -6.40 -23.02
CA VAL A 415 -16.56 -5.91 -22.74
C VAL A 415 -17.49 -7.05 -22.37
N PRO A 416 -18.54 -6.80 -21.56
CA PRO A 416 -19.50 -7.85 -21.21
C PRO A 416 -20.15 -8.47 -22.44
N PHE A 417 -20.33 -9.79 -22.43
CA PHE A 417 -21.18 -10.46 -23.40
C PHE A 417 -22.63 -10.46 -22.90
N ILE A 418 -23.52 -9.74 -23.59
CA ILE A 418 -24.95 -9.73 -23.33
C ILE A 418 -25.62 -10.53 -24.44
N LYS A 419 -26.31 -11.61 -24.06
CA LYS A 419 -27.12 -12.38 -24.99
C LYS A 419 -28.43 -11.63 -25.18
N GLU A 420 -28.66 -11.12 -26.39
CA GLU A 420 -29.95 -10.53 -26.80
C GLU A 420 -31.08 -11.56 -26.82
#